data_AF-A0A2D0JX55-F1
#
_entry.id   AF-A0A2D0JX55-F1
#
_cell.length_a   1.000
_cell.length_b   1.000
_cell.length_c   1.000
_cell.angle_alpha   90.00
_cell.angle_beta   90.00
_cell.angle_gamma   90.00
#
_symmetry.space_group_name_H-M   'P 1'
#
loop_
_entity.id
_entity.type
_entity.pdbx_description
1 polymer ?
#
loop_
_entity_poly.entity_id
_entity_poly.type
_entity_poly.pdbx_seq_one_letter_code
_entity_poly.pdbx_strand_id
1 'polypeptide(L)'
;MKYRLLFVVAALLFSSSYAAAQEGYWYEGCPKYSKRGLNEALDESIRTPVESVSELQQYSKGELENQLKKEECDIRNLAEHKKEIEQRLREIEAIQKS
;
A
#
# COMPACT_ATOMS: atom_id res chain seq x y z
N MET A 1 -4.29 8.98 43.15
CA MET A 1 -3.10 8.80 42.27
C MET A 1 -2.90 7.38 41.73
N LYS A 2 -3.58 6.33 42.22
CA LYS A 2 -3.36 4.94 41.77
C LYS A 2 -3.76 4.62 40.31
N TYR A 3 -4.73 5.35 39.73
CA TYR A 3 -5.20 5.11 38.36
C TYR A 3 -4.42 5.86 37.27
N ARG A 4 -3.61 6.86 37.64
CA ARG A 4 -2.84 7.66 36.66
C ARG A 4 -1.73 6.83 36.02
N LEU A 5 -1.11 5.92 36.79
CA LEU A 5 -0.06 5.04 36.26
C LEU A 5 -0.63 4.02 35.26
N LEU A 6 -1.80 3.45 35.54
CA LEU A 6 -2.47 2.50 34.65
C LEU A 6 -2.87 3.14 33.32
N PHE A 7 -3.30 4.40 33.33
CA PHE A 7 -3.66 5.12 32.11
C PHE A 7 -2.44 5.38 31.21
N VAL A 8 -1.30 5.71 31.80
CA VAL A 8 -0.04 5.93 31.07
C VAL A 8 0.49 4.61 30.49
N VAL A 9 0.43 3.52 31.25
CA VAL A 9 0.86 2.20 30.77
C VAL A 9 -0.04 1.70 29.64
N ALA A 10 -1.35 1.88 29.73
CA ALA A 10 -2.27 1.53 28.66
C ALA A 10 -1.99 2.35 27.38
N ALA A 11 -1.84 3.68 27.50
CA ALA A 11 -1.54 4.54 26.35
C ALA A 11 -0.23 4.16 25.64
N LEU A 12 0.82 3.81 26.39
CA LEU A 12 2.09 3.35 25.81
C LEU A 12 1.97 2.00 25.08
N LEU A 13 1.15 1.08 25.58
CA LEU A 13 0.90 -0.20 24.91
C LEU A 13 0.16 0.00 23.57
N PHE A 14 -0.87 0.86 23.55
CA PHE A 14 -1.57 1.21 22.29
C PHE A 14 -0.69 1.96 21.28
N SER A 15 0.30 2.71 21.77
CA SER A 15 1.27 3.40 20.90
C SER A 15 2.20 2.40 20.19
N SER A 16 2.61 1.34 20.90
CA SER A 16 3.51 0.32 20.38
C SER A 16 2.88 -0.57 19.29
N SER A 17 1.57 -0.86 19.41
CA SER A 17 0.84 -1.63 18.39
C SER A 17 0.61 -0.85 17.10
N TYR A 18 0.46 0.48 17.17
CA TYR A 18 0.34 1.33 15.98
C TYR A 18 1.65 1.37 15.18
N ALA A 19 2.80 1.42 15.86
CA ALA A 19 4.12 1.41 15.21
C ALA A 19 4.41 0.09 14.47
N ALA A 20 4.09 -1.06 15.07
CA ALA A 20 4.24 -2.37 14.42
C ALA A 20 3.28 -2.56 13.24
N ALA A 21 2.07 -2.00 13.31
CA ALA A 21 1.15 -1.97 12.18
C ALA A 21 1.70 -1.15 11.00
N GLN A 22 2.55 -0.15 11.24
CA GLN A 22 3.08 0.72 10.21
C GLN A 22 4.14 0.05 9.32
N GLU A 23 4.82 -1.02 9.77
CA GLU A 23 5.82 -1.72 8.96
C GLU A 23 5.20 -2.42 7.73
N GLY A 24 3.96 -2.90 7.87
CA GLY A 24 3.23 -3.62 6.81
C GLY A 24 2.52 -2.72 5.80
N TYR A 25 2.54 -1.40 5.99
CA TYR A 25 1.76 -0.44 5.20
C TYR A 25 2.67 0.68 4.67
N TRP A 26 2.30 1.27 3.53
CA TRP A 26 2.93 2.50 3.05
C TRP A 26 2.39 3.72 3.81
N TYR A 27 1.08 3.71 4.06
CA TYR A 27 0.31 4.67 4.83
C TYR A 27 -1.00 4.00 5.27
N GLU A 28 -1.79 4.67 6.11
CA GLU A 28 -3.06 4.13 6.60
C GLU A 28 -3.98 3.71 5.44
N GLY A 29 -4.41 2.44 5.44
CA GLY A 29 -5.26 1.88 4.40
C GLY A 29 -4.54 1.39 3.14
N CYS A 30 -3.22 1.54 3.03
CA CYS A 30 -2.45 1.02 1.90
C CYS A 30 -1.38 -0.02 2.34
N PRO A 31 -1.71 -1.33 2.32
CA PRO A 31 -0.76 -2.37 2.69
C PRO A 31 0.33 -2.54 1.61
N LYS A 32 1.50 -2.97 2.05
CA LYS A 32 2.58 -3.39 1.15
C LYS A 32 2.24 -4.73 0.54
N TYR A 33 2.35 -4.84 -0.78
CA TYR A 33 1.94 -6.05 -1.49
C TYR A 33 3.02 -7.12 -1.45
N SER A 34 2.56 -8.36 -1.30
CA SER A 34 3.36 -9.53 -1.64
C SER A 34 3.49 -9.65 -3.16
N LYS A 35 4.40 -10.52 -3.64
CA LYS A 35 4.50 -10.85 -5.06
C LYS A 35 3.16 -11.28 -5.67
N ARG A 36 2.35 -12.02 -4.91
CA ARG A 36 1.01 -12.43 -5.34
C ARG A 36 0.08 -11.23 -5.50
N GLY A 37 0.05 -10.34 -4.51
CA GLY A 37 -0.78 -9.13 -4.56
C GLY A 37 -0.39 -8.19 -5.71
N LEU A 38 0.91 -8.05 -6.01
CA LEU A 38 1.38 -7.29 -7.16
C LEU A 38 0.88 -7.88 -8.49
N ASN A 39 0.89 -9.21 -8.63
CA ASN A 39 0.38 -9.87 -9.83
C ASN A 39 -1.15 -9.71 -9.96
N GLU A 40 -1.87 -9.79 -8.85
CA GLU A 40 -3.33 -9.59 -8.83
C GLU A 40 -3.69 -8.15 -9.25
N ALA A 41 -3.01 -7.14 -8.70
CA ALA A 41 -3.21 -5.74 -9.07
C ALA A 41 -2.87 -5.47 -10.55
N LEU A 42 -1.79 -6.07 -11.06
CA LEU A 42 -1.42 -5.95 -12.47
C LEU A 42 -2.47 -6.60 -13.39
N ASP A 43 -2.91 -7.82 -13.07
CA ASP A 43 -3.94 -8.53 -13.83
C ASP A 43 -5.27 -7.77 -13.83
N GLU A 44 -5.66 -7.20 -12.69
CA GLU A 44 -6.83 -6.34 -12.57
C GLU A 44 -6.72 -5.10 -13.46
N SER A 45 -5.58 -4.38 -13.42
CA SER A 45 -5.36 -3.18 -14.23
C SER A 45 -5.42 -3.44 -15.75
N ILE A 46 -5.05 -4.65 -16.19
CA ILE A 46 -5.08 -5.04 -17.60
C ILE A 46 -6.50 -5.40 -18.03
N ARG A 47 -7.28 -6.03 -17.14
CA ARG A 47 -8.63 -6.54 -17.45
C ARG A 47 -9.73 -5.50 -17.27
N THR A 48 -9.52 -4.53 -16.41
CA THR A 48 -10.53 -3.54 -16.04
C THR A 48 -10.19 -2.20 -16.70
N PRO A 49 -10.81 -1.87 -17.87
CA PRO A 49 -10.62 -0.56 -18.47
C PRO A 49 -11.23 0.53 -17.60
N VAL A 50 -10.74 1.76 -17.76
CA VAL A 50 -11.32 2.94 -17.11
C VAL A 50 -12.75 3.13 -17.60
N GLU A 51 -13.69 3.09 -16.67
CA GLU A 51 -15.11 3.32 -16.93
C GLU A 51 -15.36 4.74 -17.45
N SER A 52 -16.34 4.87 -18.35
CA SER A 52 -16.82 6.17 -18.84
C SER A 52 -17.54 6.95 -17.74
N VAL A 53 -17.66 8.27 -17.90
CA VAL A 53 -18.39 9.13 -16.94
C VAL A 53 -19.83 8.65 -16.73
N SER A 54 -20.50 8.14 -17.77
CA SER A 54 -21.86 7.60 -17.67
C SER A 54 -21.95 6.31 -16.86
N GLU A 55 -20.93 5.46 -16.93
CA GLU A 55 -20.85 4.23 -16.12
C GLU A 55 -20.55 4.59 -14.66
N LEU A 56 -19.64 5.54 -14.44
CA LEU A 56 -19.27 6.03 -13.12
C LEU A 56 -20.44 6.68 -12.35
N GLN A 57 -21.45 7.21 -13.06
CA GLN A 57 -22.66 7.78 -12.44
C GLN A 57 -23.50 6.76 -11.66
N GLN A 58 -23.28 5.46 -11.86
CA GLN A 58 -23.97 4.40 -11.12
C GLN A 58 -23.44 4.24 -9.69
N TYR A 59 -22.23 4.73 -9.41
CA TYR A 59 -21.59 4.65 -8.11
C TYR A 59 -21.83 5.91 -7.29
N SER A 60 -21.89 5.74 -5.97
CA SER A 60 -21.85 6.86 -5.03
C SER A 60 -20.46 7.51 -5.02
N LYS A 61 -20.42 8.78 -4.61
CA LYS A 61 -19.16 9.50 -4.40
C LYS A 61 -18.18 8.72 -3.50
N GLY A 62 -18.68 8.12 -2.41
CA GLY A 62 -17.83 7.39 -1.47
C GLY A 62 -17.23 6.10 -2.06
N GLU A 63 -17.96 5.43 -2.96
CA GLU A 63 -17.43 4.27 -3.68
C GLU A 63 -16.32 4.68 -4.64
N LEU A 64 -16.52 5.75 -5.41
CA LEU A 64 -15.49 6.28 -6.31
C LEU A 64 -14.25 6.77 -5.55
N GLU A 65 -14.42 7.41 -4.39
CA GLU A 65 -13.29 7.81 -3.54
C GLU A 65 -12.52 6.60 -2.99
N ASN A 66 -13.21 5.50 -2.65
CA ASN A 66 -12.56 4.28 -2.20
C ASN A 66 -11.84 3.56 -3.33
N GLN A 67 -12.43 3.51 -4.53
CA GLN A 67 -11.76 2.98 -5.73
C GLN A 67 -10.50 3.79 -6.02
N LEU A 68 -10.58 5.12 -6.00
CA LEU A 68 -9.41 5.99 -6.21
C LEU A 68 -8.30 5.71 -5.20
N LYS A 69 -8.62 5.57 -3.92
CA LYS A 69 -7.63 5.23 -2.88
C LYS A 69 -6.98 3.87 -3.11
N LYS A 70 -7.74 2.89 -3.62
CA LYS A 70 -7.21 1.56 -3.98
C LYS A 70 -6.22 1.70 -5.13
N GLU A 71 -6.61 2.38 -6.21
CA GLU A 71 -5.75 2.63 -7.38
C GLU A 71 -4.46 3.37 -7.00
N GLU A 72 -4.54 4.38 -6.14
CA GLU A 72 -3.37 5.07 -5.60
C GLU A 72 -2.42 4.12 -4.85
N CYS A 73 -2.97 3.18 -4.09
CA CYS A 73 -2.20 2.17 -3.39
C CYS A 73 -1.56 1.14 -4.35
N ASP A 74 -2.28 0.72 -5.38
CA ASP A 74 -1.79 -0.19 -6.42
C ASP A 74 -0.60 0.44 -7.16
N ILE A 75 -0.74 1.71 -7.59
CA ILE A 75 0.33 2.50 -8.21
C ILE A 75 1.55 2.58 -7.28
N ARG A 76 1.34 2.85 -5.98
CA ARG A 76 2.44 2.94 -5.02
C ARG A 76 3.21 1.62 -4.94
N ASN A 77 2.51 0.50 -4.84
CA ASN A 77 3.12 -0.82 -4.74
C ASN A 77 3.90 -1.19 -6.02
N LEU A 78 3.31 -0.94 -7.19
CA LEU A 78 3.98 -1.19 -8.48
C LEU A 78 5.22 -0.30 -8.66
N ALA A 79 5.15 0.97 -8.24
CA ALA A 79 6.28 1.90 -8.31
C ALA A 79 7.46 1.46 -7.43
N GLU A 80 7.20 1.00 -6.20
CA GLU A 80 8.24 0.48 -5.32
C GLU A 80 8.82 -0.84 -5.86
N HIS A 81 8.00 -1.71 -6.43
CA HIS A 81 8.48 -2.93 -7.09
C HIS A 81 9.42 -2.62 -8.28
N LYS A 82 9.07 -1.61 -9.10
CA LYS A 82 9.94 -1.13 -10.18
C LYS A 82 11.31 -0.69 -9.65
N LYS A 83 11.36 0.10 -8.57
CA LYS A 83 12.63 0.56 -7.97
C LYS A 83 13.49 -0.61 -7.52
N GLU A 84 12.88 -1.64 -6.94
CA GLU A 84 13.60 -2.85 -6.53
C GLU A 84 14.22 -3.57 -7.74
N ILE A 85 13.47 -3.71 -8.83
CA ILE A 85 13.97 -4.31 -10.07
C ILE A 85 15.15 -3.49 -10.63
N GLU A 86 15.01 -2.17 -10.69
CA GLU A 86 16.09 -1.28 -11.16
C GLU A 86 17.35 -1.40 -10.29
N GLN A 87 17.19 -1.54 -8.98
CA GLN A 87 18.32 -1.77 -8.08
C GLN A 87 19.01 -3.10 -8.36
N ARG A 88 18.24 -4.20 -8.47
CA ARG A 88 18.78 -5.52 -8.78
C ARG A 88 19.49 -5.54 -10.13
N LEU A 89 18.97 -4.83 -11.13
CA LEU A 89 19.61 -4.68 -12.43
C LEU A 89 20.97 -4.00 -12.30
N ARG A 90 21.06 -2.89 -11.56
CA ARG A 90 22.34 -2.20 -11.30
C ARG A 90 23.36 -3.09 -10.59
N GLU A 91 22.91 -3.90 -9.64
CA GLU A 91 23.77 -4.87 -8.94
C GLU A 91 24.33 -5.93 -9.89
N ILE A 92 23.50 -6.47 -10.79
CA ILE A 92 23.92 -7.43 -11.81
C ILE A 92 24.95 -6.79 -12.77
N GLU A 93 24.69 -5.57 -13.24
CA GLU A 93 25.61 -4.85 -14.12
C GLU A 93 26.95 -4.55 -13.45
N ALA A 94 26.97 -4.27 -12.14
CA ALA A 94 28.19 -4.05 -11.39
C ALA A 94 29.03 -5.33 -11.28
N ILE A 95 28.39 -6.48 -11.04
CA ILE A 95 29.06 -7.80 -10.99
C ILE A 95 29.66 -8.17 -12.36
N GLN A 96 28.94 -7.91 -13.45
CA GLN A 96 29.42 -8.24 -14.79
C GLN A 96 30.58 -7.37 -15.28
N LYS A 97 30.82 -6.22 -14.63
CA LYS A 97 31.90 -5.29 -14.96
C LYS A 97 33.17 -5.49 -14.12
N SER A 98 33.14 -6.32 -13.08
CA SER A 98 34.30 -6.68 -12.25
C SER A 98 35.01 -7.92 -12.77
#